data_AF-A0A7X8CZN1-F1
#
_entry.id   AF-A0A7X8CZN1-F1
#
_cell.length_a   1.000
_cell.length_b   1.000
_cell.length_c   1.000
_cell.angle_alpha   90.00
_cell.angle_beta   90.00
_cell.angle_gamma   90.00
#
_symmetry.space_group_name_H-M   'P 1'
#
loop_
_entity.id
_entity.type
_entity.pdbx_description
1 polymer ?
#
loop_
_entity_poly.entity_id
_entity_poly.type
_entity_poly.pdbx_seq_one_letter_code
_entity_poly.pdbx_strand_id
1 'polypeptide(L)'
;MKAILKRYAGVLIAAAAFAAFLVLFPHWRGKALDSIGYQARTMLLVIPPIFILLGLLDVWVPRERMIRFMGTGSGLKGATLAFLLGSFAAGPLYGAFPFAAMLMKKGASFRNILIFIGA
;
A
#
# COMPACT_ATOMS: atom_id res chain seq x y z
N MET A 1 28.29 -16.89 1.04
CA MET A 1 27.20 -17.42 1.91
C MET A 1 26.89 -16.54 3.13
N LYS A 2 27.86 -16.19 3.98
CA LYS A 2 27.61 -15.36 5.20
C LYS A 2 26.93 -14.00 4.91
N ALA A 3 27.26 -13.34 3.80
CA ALA A 3 26.66 -12.06 3.41
C ALA A 3 25.18 -12.19 3.00
N ILE A 4 24.82 -13.26 2.28
CA ILE A 4 23.45 -13.53 1.86
C ILE A 4 22.59 -13.89 3.08
N LEU A 5 23.08 -14.75 3.98
CA LEU A 5 22.36 -15.05 5.22
C LEU A 5 22.17 -13.80 6.10
N LYS A 6 23.18 -12.92 6.23
CA LYS A 6 23.02 -11.66 6.95
C LYS A 6 21.95 -10.75 6.32
N ARG A 7 21.87 -10.72 4.98
CA ARG A 7 20.87 -9.92 4.26
C ARG A 7 19.44 -10.39 4.51
N TYR A 8 19.22 -11.70 4.62
CA TYR A 8 17.89 -12.29 4.83
C TYR A 8 17.61 -12.72 6.27
N ALA A 9 18.49 -12.38 7.21
CA ALA A 9 18.40 -12.83 8.60
C ALA A 9 17.02 -12.51 9.21
N GLY A 10 16.49 -11.31 8.99
CA GLY A 10 15.16 -10.94 9.50
C GLY A 10 14.03 -11.82 8.96
N VAL A 11 14.05 -12.14 7.66
CA VAL A 11 13.06 -13.03 7.03
C VAL A 11 13.19 -14.45 7.58
N LEU A 12 14.41 -14.95 7.72
CA LEU A 12 14.68 -16.29 8.25
C LEU A 12 14.28 -16.41 9.73
N ILE A 13 14.55 -15.38 10.54
CA ILE A 13 14.12 -15.31 11.94
C ILE A 13 12.59 -15.30 12.03
N ALA A 14 11.92 -14.46 11.23
CA ALA A 14 10.46 -14.41 11.20
C ALA A 14 9.84 -15.75 10.76
N ALA A 15 10.42 -16.41 9.75
CA ALA A 15 9.96 -17.72 9.29
C ALA A 15 10.16 -18.80 10.35
N ALA A 16 11.31 -18.81 11.04
CA ALA A 16 11.58 -19.73 12.14
C ALA A 16 10.64 -19.49 13.33
N ALA A 17 10.40 -18.23 13.69
CA ALA A 17 9.45 -17.85 14.74
C ALA A 17 8.02 -18.28 14.38
N PHE A 18 7.62 -18.12 13.12
CA PHE A 18 6.31 -18.57 12.65
C PHE A 18 6.20 -20.11 12.66
N ALA A 19 7.24 -20.83 12.23
CA ALA A 19 7.28 -22.28 12.32
C ALA A 19 7.20 -22.77 13.78
N ALA A 20 7.91 -22.12 14.69
CA ALA A 20 7.83 -22.39 16.12
C ALA A 20 6.42 -22.11 16.66
N PHE A 21 5.80 -20.98 16.29
CA PHE A 21 4.42 -20.65 16.66
C PHE A 21 3.45 -21.75 16.21
N LEU A 22 3.58 -22.24 14.97
CA LEU A 22 2.76 -23.35 14.51
C LEU A 22 2.97 -24.56 15.42
N VAL A 23 4.19 -25.01 15.65
CA VAL A 23 4.45 -26.19 16.49
C VAL A 23 3.95 -26.03 17.93
N LEU A 24 4.14 -24.86 18.55
CA LEU A 24 3.76 -24.61 19.94
C LEU A 24 2.25 -24.42 20.14
N PHE A 25 1.52 -23.93 19.13
CA PHE A 25 0.10 -23.60 19.23
C PHE A 25 -0.76 -24.38 18.21
N PRO A 26 -0.95 -25.70 18.40
CA PRO A 26 -1.71 -26.56 17.48
C PRO A 26 -3.12 -26.06 17.18
N HIS A 27 -3.78 -25.48 18.18
CA HIS A 27 -5.14 -24.97 18.05
C HIS A 27 -5.28 -23.83 17.01
N TRP A 28 -4.23 -23.03 16.81
CA TRP A 28 -4.25 -21.87 15.90
C TRP A 28 -3.62 -22.14 14.53
N ARG A 29 -3.01 -23.32 14.32
CA ARG A 29 -2.27 -23.67 13.08
C ARG A 29 -3.10 -23.47 11.81
N GLY A 30 -4.30 -24.05 11.77
CA GLY A 30 -5.17 -23.98 10.59
C GLY A 30 -5.51 -22.53 10.23
N LYS A 31 -6.02 -21.77 11.21
CA LYS A 31 -6.34 -20.35 11.04
C LYS A 31 -5.14 -19.51 10.60
N ALA A 32 -3.95 -19.78 11.15
CA ALA A 32 -2.74 -19.06 10.80
C ALA A 32 -2.31 -19.32 9.34
N LEU A 33 -2.31 -20.59 8.92
CA LEU A 33 -1.97 -20.97 7.54
C LEU A 33 -3.01 -20.47 6.54
N ASP A 34 -4.30 -20.59 6.85
CA ASP A 34 -5.39 -20.09 6.01
C ASP A 34 -5.31 -18.56 5.87
N SER A 35 -5.02 -17.85 6.97
CA SER A 35 -4.86 -16.40 6.95
C SER A 35 -3.68 -15.98 6.06
N ILE A 36 -2.51 -16.62 6.20
CA ILE A 36 -1.36 -16.31 5.33
C ILE A 36 -1.68 -16.63 3.87
N GLY A 37 -2.28 -17.80 3.58
CA GLY A 37 -2.65 -18.19 2.23
C GLY A 37 -3.64 -17.21 1.59
N TYR A 38 -4.66 -16.80 2.35
CA TYR A 38 -5.63 -15.80 1.92
C TYR A 38 -4.98 -14.44 1.64
N GLN A 39 -4.13 -13.95 2.54
CA GLN A 39 -3.46 -12.66 2.39
C GLN A 39 -2.48 -12.68 1.20
N ALA A 40 -1.71 -13.76 1.05
CA ALA A 40 -0.81 -13.95 -0.08
C ALA A 40 -1.56 -13.96 -1.42
N ARG A 41 -2.66 -14.71 -1.50
CA ARG A 41 -3.52 -14.74 -2.71
C ARG A 41 -4.12 -13.37 -2.99
N THR A 42 -4.63 -12.68 -1.97
CA THR A 42 -5.23 -11.36 -2.13
C THR A 42 -4.20 -10.35 -2.64
N MET A 43 -2.98 -10.34 -2.07
CA MET A 43 -1.90 -9.49 -2.56
C MET A 43 -1.53 -9.82 -4.01
N LEU A 44 -1.37 -11.10 -4.35
CA LEU A 44 -0.98 -11.53 -5.69
C LEU A 44 -2.02 -11.13 -6.76
N LEU A 45 -3.31 -11.15 -6.41
CA LEU A 45 -4.39 -10.80 -7.32
C LEU A 45 -4.67 -9.28 -7.37
N VAL A 46 -4.46 -8.56 -6.26
CA VAL A 46 -4.83 -7.13 -6.15
C VAL A 46 -3.67 -6.21 -6.53
N ILE A 47 -2.42 -6.57 -6.22
CA ILE A 47 -1.25 -5.73 -6.52
C ILE A 47 -1.10 -5.48 -8.04
N PRO A 48 -1.12 -6.48 -8.93
CA PRO A 48 -0.90 -6.24 -10.35
C PRO A 48 -1.94 -5.28 -10.98
N PRO A 49 -3.26 -5.46 -10.76
CA PRO A 49 -4.25 -4.48 -11.22
C PRO A 49 -4.02 -3.07 -10.67
N ILE A 50 -3.65 -2.92 -9.40
CA ILE A 50 -3.38 -1.61 -8.80
C ILE A 50 -2.21 -0.92 -9.49
N PHE A 51 -1.13 -1.65 -9.80
CA PHE A 51 0.01 -1.09 -10.51
C PHE A 51 -0.31 -0.72 -11.96
N ILE A 52 -1.20 -1.47 -12.62
CA ILE A 52 -1.70 -1.12 -13.97
C ILE A 52 -2.51 0.18 -13.89
N LEU A 53 -3.47 0.28 -12.96
CA LEU A 53 -4.27 1.50 -12.77
C LEU A 53 -3.39 2.70 -12.41
N LEU A 54 -2.36 2.48 -11.60
CA LEU A 54 -1.35 3.50 -11.29
C LEU A 54 -0.60 3.96 -12.52
N GLY A 55 -0.13 3.05 -13.35
CA GLY A 55 0.55 3.38 -14.60
C GLY A 55 -0.35 4.18 -15.54
N LEU A 56 -1.62 3.77 -15.66
CA LEU A 56 -2.61 4.49 -16.46
C LEU A 56 -2.86 5.90 -15.91
N LEU A 57 -3.06 6.05 -14.60
CA LEU A 57 -3.24 7.36 -13.98
C LEU A 57 -1.99 8.23 -14.11
N ASP A 58 -0.81 7.61 -14.04
CA ASP A 58 0.46 8.32 -14.19
C ASP A 58 0.61 8.93 -15.59
N VAL A 59 0.15 8.21 -16.63
CA VAL A 59 0.15 8.73 -18.00
C VAL A 59 -1.00 9.72 -18.24
N TRP A 60 -2.20 9.45 -17.71
CA TRP A 60 -3.41 10.21 -18.01
C TRP A 60 -3.52 11.54 -17.27
N VAL A 61 -2.93 11.65 -16.08
CA VAL A 61 -3.03 12.85 -15.25
C VAL A 61 -1.71 13.62 -15.28
N PRO A 62 -1.63 14.74 -16.03
CA PRO A 62 -0.48 15.62 -16.05
C PRO A 62 -0.15 16.15 -14.65
N ARG A 63 1.14 16.32 -14.41
CA ARG A 63 1.67 16.82 -13.13
C ARG A 63 1.12 18.21 -12.81
N GLU A 64 0.91 19.05 -13.81
CA GLU A 64 0.41 20.42 -13.68
C GLU A 64 -1.02 20.44 -13.17
N ARG A 65 -1.87 19.51 -13.63
CA ARG A 65 -3.24 19.34 -13.11
C ARG A 65 -3.20 18.87 -11.65
N MET A 66 -2.32 17.91 -11.32
CA MET A 66 -2.18 17.44 -9.95
C MET A 66 -1.76 18.56 -9.00
N ILE A 67 -0.75 19.36 -9.36
CA ILE A 67 -0.30 20.50 -8.56
C ILE A 67 -1.43 21.53 -8.41
N ARG A 68 -2.15 21.85 -9.50
CA ARG A 68 -3.23 22.83 -9.48
C ARG A 68 -4.37 22.45 -8.52
N PHE A 69 -4.76 21.18 -8.48
CA PHE A 69 -5.93 20.72 -7.73
C PHE A 69 -5.60 20.10 -6.37
N MET A 70 -4.43 19.49 -6.22
CA MET A 70 -4.03 18.78 -4.99
C MET A 70 -2.70 19.26 -4.41
N GLY A 71 -1.98 20.16 -5.08
CA GLY A 71 -0.70 20.68 -4.63
C GLY A 71 -0.79 21.70 -3.49
N THR A 72 0.35 22.30 -3.15
CA THR A 72 0.47 23.34 -2.13
C THR A 72 -0.30 24.60 -2.58
N GLY A 73 -1.26 25.06 -1.78
CA GLY A 73 -2.15 26.17 -2.13
C GLY A 73 -3.52 25.78 -2.71
N SER A 74 -3.81 24.48 -2.87
CA SER A 74 -5.14 23.99 -3.32
C SER A 74 -6.30 24.23 -2.33
N GLY A 75 -5.99 24.66 -1.11
CA GLY A 75 -6.97 25.05 -0.09
C GLY A 75 -7.95 23.93 0.25
N LEU A 76 -9.23 24.28 0.37
CA LEU A 76 -10.31 23.32 0.67
C LEU A 76 -10.61 22.40 -0.52
N LYS A 77 -10.47 22.89 -1.76
CA LYS A 77 -10.75 22.10 -2.97
C LYS A 77 -9.86 20.86 -3.04
N GLY A 78 -8.57 21.00 -2.73
CA GLY A 78 -7.64 19.88 -2.69
C GLY A 78 -7.91 18.89 -1.55
N ALA A 79 -8.35 19.39 -0.38
CA ALA A 79 -8.74 18.54 0.73
C ALA A 79 -9.98 17.71 0.41
N THR A 80 -11.03 18.33 -0.16
CA THR A 80 -12.24 17.62 -0.58
C THR A 80 -11.94 16.61 -1.69
N LEU A 81 -11.13 16.97 -2.68
CA LEU A 81 -10.74 16.06 -3.74
C LEU A 81 -9.93 14.88 -3.20
N ALA A 82 -8.97 15.13 -2.30
CA ALA A 82 -8.20 14.08 -1.64
C ALA A 82 -9.08 13.12 -0.85
N PHE A 83 -10.03 13.67 -0.07
CA PHE A 83 -10.97 12.88 0.71
C PHE A 83 -11.84 12.00 -0.18
N LEU A 84 -12.42 12.56 -1.25
CA LEU A 84 -13.23 11.79 -2.20
C LEU A 84 -12.40 10.71 -2.88
N LEU A 85 -11.20 11.03 -3.38
CA LEU A 85 -10.32 10.06 -4.02
C LEU A 85 -9.91 8.94 -3.05
N GLY A 86 -9.63 9.25 -1.79
CA GLY A 86 -9.30 8.27 -0.75
C GLY A 86 -10.48 7.36 -0.41
N SER A 87 -11.66 7.97 -0.21
CA SER A 87 -12.91 7.26 0.08
C SER A 87 -13.31 6.31 -1.06
N PHE A 88 -13.13 6.72 -2.32
CA PHE A 88 -13.36 5.84 -3.48
C PHE A 88 -12.27 4.79 -3.64
N ALA A 89 -11.04 5.08 -3.20
CA ALA A 89 -9.92 4.15 -3.20
C ALA A 89 -9.98 3.17 -2.02
N ALA A 90 -11.10 3.07 -1.28
CA ALA A 90 -11.36 2.17 -0.16
C ALA A 90 -10.97 0.73 -0.49
N GLY A 91 -9.71 0.45 -0.23
CA GLY A 91 -9.03 -0.80 -0.47
C GLY A 91 -7.94 -0.95 0.58
N PRO A 92 -7.33 -2.13 0.69
CA PRO A 92 -6.31 -2.37 1.69
C PRO A 92 -5.14 -1.38 1.56
N LEU A 93 -4.45 -1.11 2.67
CA LEU A 93 -3.36 -0.12 2.69
C LEU A 93 -2.25 -0.41 1.67
N TYR A 94 -2.00 -1.68 1.35
CA TYR A 94 -1.04 -2.06 0.31
C TYR A 94 -1.42 -1.59 -1.10
N GLY A 95 -2.69 -1.22 -1.32
CA GLY A 95 -3.17 -0.57 -2.53
C GLY A 95 -3.15 0.96 -2.45
N ALA A 96 -3.59 1.51 -1.32
CA ALA A 96 -3.63 2.95 -1.10
C ALA A 96 -2.24 3.60 -1.09
N PHE A 97 -1.22 2.95 -0.52
CA PHE A 97 0.13 3.52 -0.41
C PHE A 97 0.85 3.71 -1.75
N PRO A 98 0.84 2.74 -2.69
CA PRO A 98 1.34 2.98 -4.05
C PRO A 98 0.67 4.17 -4.74
N PHE A 99 -0.65 4.33 -4.57
CA PHE A 99 -1.39 5.49 -5.07
C PHE A 99 -0.92 6.79 -4.43
N ALA A 100 -0.85 6.83 -3.10
CA ALA A 100 -0.36 7.98 -2.36
C ALA A 100 1.05 8.39 -2.84
N ALA A 101 1.97 7.43 -2.99
CA ALA A 101 3.33 7.67 -3.48
C ALA A 101 3.36 8.33 -4.87
N MET A 102 2.53 7.86 -5.81
CA MET A 102 2.41 8.45 -7.14
C MET A 102 1.81 9.87 -7.08
N LEU A 103 0.78 10.11 -6.26
CA LEU A 103 0.23 11.45 -6.03
C LEU A 103 1.30 12.40 -5.48
N MET A 104 2.14 11.95 -4.53
CA MET A 104 3.26 12.76 -4.01
C MET A 104 4.25 13.09 -5.12
N LYS A 105 4.63 12.10 -5.94
CA LYS A 105 5.56 12.28 -7.05
C LYS A 105 5.04 13.30 -8.07
N LYS A 106 3.71 13.35 -8.27
CA LYS A 106 3.03 14.35 -9.12
C LYS A 106 2.79 15.70 -8.45
N GLY A 107 3.24 15.92 -7.22
CA GLY A 107 3.19 17.22 -6.55
C GLY A 107 1.91 17.49 -5.77
N ALA A 108 1.16 16.45 -5.38
CA ALA A 108 0.14 16.60 -4.34
C ALA A 108 0.80 17.04 -3.02
N SER A 109 0.14 17.92 -2.27
CA SER A 109 0.66 18.38 -0.98
C SER A 109 0.61 17.26 0.05
N PHE A 110 1.60 17.24 0.96
CA PHE A 110 1.66 16.25 2.03
C PHE A 110 0.38 16.20 2.86
N ARG A 111 -0.23 17.35 3.16
CA ARG A 111 -1.53 17.44 3.85
C ARG A 111 -2.63 16.69 3.11
N ASN A 112 -2.74 16.89 1.80
CA ASN A 112 -3.78 16.23 0.99
C ASN A 112 -3.51 14.72 0.86
N ILE A 113 -2.25 14.29 0.87
CA ILE A 113 -1.91 12.85 0.89
C ILE A 113 -2.34 12.21 2.22
N LEU A 114 -2.14 12.89 3.35
CA LEU A 114 -2.63 12.40 4.64
C LEU A 114 -4.16 12.31 4.68
N ILE A 115 -4.84 13.30 4.11
CA ILE A 115 -6.31 13.27 3.97
C ILE A 115 -6.74 12.10 3.08
N PHE A 116 -6.05 11.85 1.96
CA PHE A 116 -6.32 10.72 1.08
C PHE A 116 -6.16 9.36 1.78
N ILE A 117 -5.10 9.18 2.57
CA ILE A 117 -4.84 7.92 3.29
C ILE A 117 -5.81 7.72 4.45
N GLY A 118 -6.26 8.81 5.08
CA GLY A 118 -7.14 8.78 6.25
C GLY A 118 -8.64 8.90 5.97
N ALA A 119 -9.04 9.02 4.71
CA ALA A 119 -10.43 9.09 4.27
C ALA A 119 -11.02 7.69 4.08
#